data_AF-A0A424QCJ2-F1
#
_entry.id   AF-A0A424QCJ2-F1
#
_cell.length_a   1.000
_cell.length_b   1.000
_cell.length_c   1.000
_cell.angle_alpha   90.00
_cell.angle_beta   90.00
_cell.angle_gamma   90.00
#
_symmetry.space_group_name_H-M   'P 1'
#
loop_
_entity.id
_entity.type
_entity.pdbx_description
1 polymer ?
#
loop_
_entity_poly.entity_id
_entity_poly.type
_entity_poly.pdbx_seq_one_letter_code
_entity_poly.pdbx_strand_id
1 'polypeptide(L)'
;MIPMVSESASADISEHPGWFSVFTQLMKLRVIVLLQITAICAILVHDLLSRNDLINVERSWGDTVYTIIITVFGGTLSAGGSNAINMWYDSDIDPLMKRTKNRPIPRGYISPRGALLFGLLISITGSSIFFLV
;
A
#
# COMPACT_ATOMS: atom_id res chain seq x y z
N MET A 1 -46.41 20.94 -26.36
CA MET A 1 -45.04 20.96 -26.92
C MET A 1 -44.15 21.65 -25.89
N ILE A 2 -43.56 20.86 -24.98
CA ILE A 2 -42.66 21.36 -23.93
C ILE A 2 -41.23 21.21 -24.50
N PRO A 3 -40.37 22.24 -24.42
CA PRO A 3 -39.03 22.15 -24.97
C PRO A 3 -38.17 21.19 -24.13
N MET A 4 -37.54 20.23 -24.79
CA MET A 4 -36.49 19.38 -24.23
C MET A 4 -35.26 20.26 -23.94
N VAL A 5 -35.04 20.60 -22.67
CA VAL A 5 -33.74 21.11 -22.22
C VAL A 5 -32.71 20.03 -22.48
N SER A 6 -31.87 20.22 -23.49
CA SER A 6 -30.65 19.44 -23.66
C SER A 6 -29.68 19.88 -22.55
N GLU A 7 -29.76 19.19 -21.42
CA GLU A 7 -28.79 19.36 -20.35
C GLU A 7 -27.44 18.85 -20.88
N SER A 8 -26.63 19.78 -21.39
CA SER A 8 -25.26 19.52 -21.76
C SER A 8 -24.54 19.03 -20.52
N ALA A 9 -24.24 17.73 -20.47
CA ALA A 9 -23.42 17.13 -19.43
C ALA A 9 -22.10 17.90 -19.37
N SER A 10 -21.98 18.82 -18.42
CA SER A 10 -20.71 19.41 -18.04
C SER A 10 -19.86 18.27 -17.50
N ALA A 11 -18.90 17.82 -18.32
CA ALA A 11 -17.85 16.95 -17.84
C ALA A 11 -17.16 17.72 -16.71
N ASP A 12 -17.43 17.33 -15.46
CA ASP A 12 -16.70 17.79 -14.28
C ASP A 12 -15.24 17.41 -14.52
N ILE A 13 -14.43 18.35 -15.00
CA ILE A 13 -12.99 18.16 -15.20
C ILE A 13 -12.39 18.14 -13.80
N SER A 14 -12.53 17.01 -13.11
CA SER A 14 -11.88 16.83 -11.83
C SER A 14 -10.37 16.82 -12.09
N GLU A 15 -9.67 17.83 -11.58
CA GLU A 15 -8.22 17.91 -11.72
C GLU A 15 -7.57 16.61 -11.23
N HIS A 16 -6.63 16.10 -12.03
CA HIS A 16 -5.93 14.86 -11.71
C HIS A 16 -5.06 15.10 -10.46
N PRO A 17 -5.25 14.34 -9.37
CA PRO A 17 -4.38 14.47 -8.22
C PRO A 17 -2.99 13.97 -8.62
N GLY A 18 -1.95 14.78 -8.44
CA GLY A 18 -0.60 14.44 -8.88
C GLY A 18 -0.16 13.02 -8.50
N TRP A 19 0.66 12.39 -9.36
CA TRP A 19 0.98 10.95 -9.32
C TRP A 19 1.39 10.40 -7.95
N PHE A 20 2.11 11.18 -7.15
CA PHE A 20 2.48 10.80 -5.79
C PHE A 20 1.26 10.53 -4.89
N SER A 21 0.20 11.35 -5.01
CA SER A 21 -1.06 11.15 -4.29
C SER A 21 -1.77 9.88 -4.76
N VAL A 22 -1.79 9.61 -6.05
CA VAL A 22 -2.38 8.38 -6.60
C VAL A 22 -1.67 7.14 -6.05
N PHE A 23 -0.34 7.10 -6.11
CA PHE A 23 0.42 5.94 -5.61
C PHE A 23 0.30 5.76 -4.10
N THR A 24 0.35 6.84 -3.32
CA THR A 24 0.19 6.78 -1.86
C THR A 24 -1.24 6.35 -1.45
N GLN A 25 -2.26 6.72 -2.23
CA GLN A 25 -3.63 6.22 -2.07
C GLN A 25 -3.75 4.74 -2.39
N LEU A 26 -3.15 4.27 -3.49
CA LEU A 26 -3.11 2.85 -3.85
C LEU A 26 -2.46 2.01 -2.75
N MET A 27 -1.34 2.50 -2.18
CA MET A 27 -0.63 1.79 -1.12
C MET A 27 -1.34 1.83 0.25
N LYS A 28 -2.26 2.78 0.48
CA LYS A 28 -2.91 3.03 1.79
C LYS A 28 -1.92 3.12 2.96
N LEU A 29 -0.93 4.02 2.84
CA LEU A 29 0.16 4.13 3.83
C LEU A 29 -0.31 4.31 5.28
N ARG A 30 -1.43 5.01 5.53
CA ARG A 30 -1.98 5.19 6.89
C ARG A 30 -2.32 3.87 7.58
N VAL A 31 -2.77 2.86 6.83
CA VAL A 31 -3.11 1.53 7.38
C VAL A 31 -1.84 0.72 7.60
N ILE A 32 -0.85 0.87 6.73
CA ILE A 32 0.44 0.16 6.82
C ILE A 32 1.23 0.57 8.06
N VAL A 33 1.10 1.81 8.54
CA VAL A 33 1.76 2.26 9.78
C VAL A 33 1.43 1.34 10.97
N LEU A 34 0.18 0.89 11.09
CA LEU A 34 -0.22 -0.03 12.17
C LEU A 34 0.50 -1.38 12.04
N LEU A 35 0.66 -1.88 10.81
CA LEU A 35 1.39 -3.12 10.54
C LEU A 35 2.87 -2.98 10.90
N GLN A 36 3.48 -1.82 10.61
CA GLN A 36 4.89 -1.58 10.91
C GLN A 36 5.18 -1.49 12.40
N ILE A 37 4.28 -0.90 13.18
CA ILE A 37 4.43 -0.86 14.64
C ILE A 37 4.50 -2.29 15.19
N THR A 38 3.58 -3.17 14.77
CA THR A 38 3.57 -4.58 15.19
C THR A 38 4.84 -5.31 14.79
N ALA A 39 5.35 -5.09 13.57
CA ALA A 39 6.59 -5.70 13.09
C ALA A 39 7.81 -5.26 13.91
N ILE A 40 7.92 -3.96 14.22
CA ILE A 40 9.00 -3.42 15.05
C ILE A 40 8.92 -4.01 16.46
N CYS A 41 7.72 -4.08 17.06
CA CYS A 41 7.54 -4.71 18.36
C CYS A 41 8.01 -6.17 18.37
N ALA A 42 7.69 -6.95 17.33
CA ALA A 42 8.13 -8.33 17.23
C ALA A 42 9.66 -8.46 17.16
N ILE A 43 10.32 -7.58 16.39
CA ILE A 43 11.80 -7.55 16.30
C ILE A 43 12.42 -7.21 17.66
N LEU A 44 11.88 -6.20 18.35
CA LEU A 44 12.39 -5.80 19.67
C LEU A 44 12.18 -6.89 20.72
N VAL A 45 11.04 -7.58 20.72
CA VAL A 45 10.79 -8.72 21.62
C VAL A 45 11.78 -9.86 21.35
N HIS A 46 12.02 -10.20 20.08
CA HIS A 46 13.03 -11.20 19.72
C HIS A 46 14.42 -10.79 20.23
N ASP A 47 14.80 -9.53 20.05
CA ASP A 47 16.10 -9.00 20.45
C ASP A 47 16.28 -8.97 21.98
N LEU A 48 15.21 -8.63 22.72
CA LEU A 48 15.19 -8.73 24.18
C LEU A 48 15.35 -10.17 24.65
N LEU A 49 14.74 -11.13 23.97
CA LEU A 49 14.84 -12.55 24.32
C LEU A 49 16.29 -13.06 24.15
N SER A 50 16.96 -12.64 23.08
CA SER A 50 18.38 -12.93 22.81
C SER A 50 19.29 -12.37 23.88
N ARG A 51 19.06 -11.12 24.33
CA ARG A 51 19.88 -10.46 25.36
C ARG A 51 19.70 -11.01 26.77
N ASN A 52 18.59 -11.69 27.04
CA ASN A 52 18.34 -12.34 28.34
C ASN A 52 18.77 -13.81 28.33
N ASP A 53 19.54 -14.25 27.33
CA ASP A 53 20.01 -15.64 27.14
C ASP A 53 18.87 -16.67 27.12
N LEU A 54 17.66 -16.24 26.74
CA LEU A 54 16.49 -17.11 26.62
C LEU A 54 16.45 -17.82 25.26
N ILE A 55 17.19 -17.30 24.27
CA ILE A 55 17.39 -17.91 22.95
C ILE A 55 18.87 -17.85 22.57
N ASN A 56 19.39 -18.93 21.98
CA ASN A 56 20.80 -19.04 21.55
C ASN A 56 21.02 -18.33 20.21
N VAL A 57 20.88 -17.01 20.19
CA VAL A 57 21.13 -16.17 19.01
C VAL A 57 21.95 -14.97 19.45
N GLU A 58 23.16 -14.83 18.92
CA GLU A 58 23.95 -13.61 19.11
C GLU A 58 23.42 -12.51 18.20
N ARG A 59 23.00 -11.38 18.77
CA ARG A 59 22.57 -10.19 18.03
C ARG A 59 23.20 -8.92 18.61
N SER A 60 23.72 -8.09 17.72
CA SER A 60 24.15 -6.74 18.05
C SER A 60 23.01 -5.73 17.86
N TRP A 61 23.09 -4.58 18.54
CA TRP A 61 22.21 -3.43 18.28
C TRP A 61 22.23 -3.01 16.79
N GLY A 62 23.36 -3.19 16.10
CA GLY A 62 23.49 -2.93 14.67
C GLY A 62 22.58 -3.83 13.83
N ASP A 63 22.50 -5.12 14.17
CA ASP A 63 21.66 -6.10 13.48
C ASP A 63 20.18 -5.78 13.70
N THR A 64 19.80 -5.37 14.92
CA THR A 64 18.43 -4.96 15.23
C THR A 64 17.99 -3.78 14.36
N VAL A 65 18.82 -2.73 14.26
CA VAL A 65 18.53 -1.54 13.44
C VAL A 65 18.47 -1.91 11.96
N TYR A 66 19.40 -2.74 11.48
CA TYR A 66 19.41 -3.23 10.12
C TYR A 66 18.12 -4.01 9.79
N THR A 67 17.74 -4.97 10.63
CA THR A 67 16.50 -5.76 10.49
C THR A 67 15.26 -4.86 10.51
N ILE A 68 15.19 -3.84 11.37
CA ILE A 68 14.08 -2.88 11.41
C ILE A 68 13.97 -2.12 10.09
N ILE A 69 15.07 -1.57 9.58
CA ILE A 69 15.07 -0.80 8.33
C ILE A 69 14.59 -1.68 7.17
N ILE A 70 15.20 -2.85 7.00
CA ILE A 70 14.83 -3.80 5.93
C ILE A 70 13.36 -4.21 6.05
N THR A 71 12.88 -4.48 7.26
CA THR A 71 11.48 -4.88 7.50
C THR A 71 10.50 -3.75 7.20
N VAL A 72 10.81 -2.51 7.60
CA VAL A 72 9.94 -1.37 7.34
C VAL A 72 9.83 -1.11 5.84
N PHE A 73 10.95 -1.12 5.11
CA PHE A 73 10.94 -0.91 3.67
C PHE A 73 10.28 -2.08 2.92
N GLY A 74 10.73 -3.32 3.16
CA GLY A 74 10.19 -4.52 2.52
C GLY A 74 8.71 -4.72 2.82
N GLY A 75 8.33 -4.57 4.11
CA GLY A 75 6.95 -4.69 4.56
C GLY A 75 6.04 -3.61 3.99
N THR A 76 6.52 -2.36 3.87
CA THR A 76 5.71 -1.26 3.31
C THR A 76 5.45 -1.47 1.83
N LEU A 77 6.47 -1.88 1.07
CA LEU A 77 6.33 -2.16 -0.35
C LEU A 77 5.46 -3.39 -0.60
N SER A 78 5.65 -4.47 0.17
CA SER A 78 4.86 -5.70 0.03
C SER A 78 3.39 -5.49 0.39
N ALA A 79 3.11 -4.86 1.54
CA ALA A 79 1.74 -4.52 1.96
C ALA A 79 1.09 -3.48 1.02
N GLY A 80 1.85 -2.48 0.58
CA GLY A 80 1.39 -1.46 -0.37
C GLY A 80 1.03 -2.06 -1.73
N GLY A 81 1.83 -3.00 -2.22
CA GLY A 81 1.56 -3.75 -3.44
C GLY A 81 0.29 -4.60 -3.34
N SER A 82 0.13 -5.32 -2.23
CA SER A 82 -1.10 -6.08 -1.94
C SER A 82 -2.34 -5.19 -1.92
N ASN A 83 -2.26 -3.99 -1.31
CA ASN A 83 -3.35 -3.02 -1.32
C ASN A 83 -3.69 -2.53 -2.75
N ALA A 84 -2.68 -2.26 -3.57
CA ALA A 84 -2.89 -1.85 -4.97
C ALA A 84 -3.54 -2.98 -5.80
N ILE A 85 -3.09 -4.23 -5.61
CA ILE A 85 -3.69 -5.41 -6.25
C ILE A 85 -5.14 -5.60 -5.79
N ASN A 86 -5.43 -5.40 -4.49
CA ASN A 86 -6.79 -5.50 -3.98
C ASN A 86 -7.71 -4.43 -4.59
N MET A 87 -7.22 -3.21 -4.82
CA MET A 87 -8.01 -2.18 -5.51
C MET A 87 -8.21 -2.51 -6.99
N TRP A 88 -7.22 -3.11 -7.64
CA TRP A 88 -7.37 -3.60 -9.00
C TRP A 88 -8.43 -4.71 -9.08
N TYR A 89 -8.41 -5.65 -8.14
CA TYR A 89 -9.38 -6.74 -8.08
C TYR A 89 -10.82 -6.24 -7.90
N ASP A 90 -11.02 -5.25 -7.03
CA ASP A 90 -12.34 -4.62 -6.77
C ASP A 90 -12.78 -3.61 -7.87
N SER A 91 -12.01 -3.44 -8.96
CA SER A 91 -12.15 -2.28 -9.85
C SER A 91 -13.50 -2.16 -10.58
N ASP A 92 -14.18 -3.27 -10.79
CA ASP A 92 -15.51 -3.37 -11.40
C ASP A 92 -16.64 -3.11 -10.39
N ILE A 93 -16.45 -3.49 -9.13
CA ILE A 93 -17.44 -3.35 -8.05
C ILE A 93 -17.35 -1.98 -7.36
N ASP A 94 -16.14 -1.42 -7.22
CA ASP A 94 -15.90 -0.16 -6.52
C ASP A 94 -16.75 1.03 -7.01
N PRO A 95 -17.04 1.20 -8.32
CA PRO A 95 -17.93 2.27 -8.80
C PRO A 95 -19.36 2.18 -8.23
N LEU A 96 -19.83 0.98 -7.89
CA LEU A 96 -21.18 0.73 -7.39
C LEU A 96 -21.29 0.92 -5.86
N MET A 97 -20.17 1.12 -5.16
CA MET A 97 -20.10 1.18 -3.70
C MET A 97 -19.95 2.62 -3.18
N LYS A 98 -20.83 3.03 -2.25
CA LYS A 98 -20.78 4.38 -1.61
C LYS A 98 -19.41 4.71 -0.99
N ARG A 99 -18.74 3.71 -0.40
CA ARG A 99 -17.46 3.85 0.32
C ARG A 99 -16.25 3.95 -0.62
N THR A 100 -16.28 3.28 -1.77
CA THR A 100 -15.07 3.05 -2.58
C THR A 100 -15.14 3.60 -4.00
N LYS A 101 -16.28 4.16 -4.41
CA LYS A 101 -16.45 4.91 -5.66
C LYS A 101 -15.45 6.06 -5.88
N ASN A 102 -14.84 6.55 -4.81
CA ASN A 102 -13.86 7.65 -4.86
C ASN A 102 -12.40 7.15 -4.90
N ARG A 103 -12.16 5.83 -5.00
CA ARG A 103 -10.81 5.27 -5.15
C ARG A 103 -10.18 5.70 -6.50
N PRO A 104 -8.85 5.63 -6.63
CA PRO A 104 -8.16 6.12 -7.83
C PRO A 104 -8.57 5.44 -9.14
N ILE A 105 -8.90 4.14 -9.10
CA ILE A 105 -9.25 3.37 -10.30
C ILE A 105 -10.66 3.73 -10.83
N PRO A 106 -11.75 3.69 -10.03
CA PRO A 106 -13.08 4.16 -10.46
C PRO A 106 -13.11 5.62 -10.92
N ARG A 107 -12.27 6.47 -10.33
CA ARG A 107 -12.15 7.90 -10.71
C ARG A 107 -11.39 8.12 -12.02
N GLY A 108 -10.79 7.07 -12.59
CA GLY A 108 -10.00 7.17 -13.82
C GLY A 108 -8.63 7.84 -13.63
N TYR A 109 -8.17 8.04 -12.40
CA TYR A 109 -6.85 8.63 -12.14
C TYR A 109 -5.69 7.69 -12.51
N ILE A 110 -5.95 6.39 -12.54
CA ILE A 110 -5.02 5.37 -13.04
C ILE A 110 -5.81 4.25 -13.71
N SER A 111 -5.27 3.68 -14.78
CA SER A 111 -5.88 2.51 -15.43
C SER A 111 -5.79 1.28 -14.51
N PRO A 112 -6.76 0.35 -14.55
CA PRO A 112 -6.70 -0.89 -13.77
C PRO A 112 -5.41 -1.67 -14.05
N ARG A 113 -5.01 -1.80 -15.32
CA ARG A 113 -3.77 -2.48 -15.71
C ARG A 113 -2.52 -1.80 -15.13
N GLY A 114 -2.49 -0.47 -15.12
CA GLY A 114 -1.39 0.29 -14.51
C GLY A 114 -1.31 0.09 -13.01
N ALA A 115 -2.46 0.06 -12.32
CA ALA A 115 -2.51 -0.22 -10.88
C ALA A 115 -2.05 -1.64 -10.55
N LEU A 116 -2.45 -2.64 -11.35
CA LEU A 116 -1.99 -4.02 -11.21
C LEU A 116 -0.47 -4.14 -11.39
N LEU A 117 0.06 -3.57 -12.48
CA LEU A 117 1.49 -3.64 -12.77
C LEU A 117 2.31 -2.97 -11.67
N PHE A 118 1.88 -1.78 -11.22
CA PHE A 118 2.50 -1.11 -10.08
C PHE A 118 2.48 -1.98 -8.83
N GLY A 119 1.31 -2.53 -8.47
CA GLY A 119 1.14 -3.39 -7.31
C GLY A 119 2.02 -4.64 -7.33
N LEU A 120 2.10 -5.33 -8.47
CA LEU A 120 2.96 -6.50 -8.65
C LEU A 120 4.44 -6.15 -8.52
N LEU A 121 4.90 -5.08 -9.19
CA LEU A 121 6.29 -4.67 -9.15
C LEU A 121 6.75 -4.34 -7.73
N ILE A 122 5.99 -3.53 -6.98
CA ILE A 122 6.37 -3.17 -5.62
C ILE A 122 6.18 -4.33 -4.64
N SER A 123 5.21 -5.22 -4.87
CA SER A 123 5.01 -6.38 -4.00
C SER A 123 6.15 -7.39 -4.13
N ILE A 124 6.59 -7.66 -5.35
CA ILE A 124 7.74 -8.53 -5.63
C ILE A 124 9.01 -7.88 -5.07
N THR A 125 9.26 -6.60 -5.41
CA THR A 125 10.45 -5.88 -4.91
C THR A 125 10.49 -5.85 -3.39
N GLY A 126 9.37 -5.53 -2.74
CA GLY A 126 9.23 -5.51 -1.28
C GLY A 126 9.47 -6.86 -0.63
N SER A 127 8.94 -7.92 -1.24
CA SER A 127 9.13 -9.29 -0.73
C SER A 127 10.56 -9.77 -0.94
N SER A 128 11.19 -9.40 -2.06
CA SER A 128 12.60 -9.73 -2.34
C SER A 128 13.57 -9.08 -1.37
N ILE A 129 13.26 -7.91 -0.81
CA ILE A 129 14.09 -7.23 0.20
C ILE A 129 14.28 -8.10 1.45
N PHE A 130 13.32 -8.96 1.81
CA PHE A 130 13.45 -9.83 2.98
C PHE A 130 14.53 -10.92 2.83
N PHE A 131 15.04 -11.19 1.63
CA PHE A 131 16.20 -12.09 1.46
C PHE A 131 17.53 -11.48 1.95
N LEU A 132 17.53 -10.20 2.33
CA LEU A 132 18.71 -9.51 2.85
C LEU A 132 18.86 -9.63 4.38
N VAL A 133 17.88 -10.21 5.07
CA VAL A 133 17.86 -10.36 6.54
C VAL A 133 17.90 -11.83 6.92
#